data_AF-A0ABC8TR17-F1
#
_entry.id   AF-A0ABC8TR17-F1
#
_cell.length_a   1.000
_cell.length_b   1.000
_cell.length_c   1.000
_cell.angle_alpha   90.00
_cell.angle_beta   90.00
_cell.angle_gamma   90.00
#
_symmetry.space_group_name_H-M   'P 1'
#
loop_
_entity.id
_entity.type
_entity.pdbx_description
1 polymer ?
#
loop_
_entity_poly.entity_id
_entity_poly.type
_entity_poly.pdbx_seq_one_letter_code
_entity_poly.pdbx_strand_id
1 'polypeptide(L)'
;MTGELCPCKIGLRGRVLDFLIQSAHQLEVPPIVKYSALALFADRFYPSISSRQGSNTGHWLLQPLRESNLQLFVLTSIWISSKMHESHPLSVKVLKSLGDKIIKEQHFTSRDFLEAEVVLMQVLDFEIGTSNIAFIFVEELLIQLKGVARVGEHLSFEACMDIMDILYEKEDMSVLYSSPRSLAACILASFLKFSRFY
;
A
#
# COMPACT_ATOMS: atom_id res chain seq x y z
N MET A 1 15.46 0.93 -28.05
CA MET A 1 14.16 0.23 -28.08
C MET A 1 13.60 0.27 -26.67
N THR A 2 12.82 1.30 -26.42
CA THR A 2 12.12 1.57 -25.16
C THR A 2 10.96 0.58 -25.05
N GLY A 3 11.06 -0.35 -24.11
CA GLY A 3 9.96 -1.25 -23.76
C GLY A 3 8.93 -0.49 -22.96
N GLU A 4 8.07 0.28 -23.63
CA GLU A 4 6.78 0.66 -23.06
C GLU A 4 6.01 -0.65 -22.81
N LEU A 5 5.88 -1.02 -21.52
CA LEU A 5 5.03 -2.13 -21.13
C LEU A 5 3.59 -1.79 -21.52
N CYS A 6 3.00 -2.58 -22.42
CA CYS A 6 1.57 -2.51 -22.70
C CYS A 6 0.76 -2.60 -21.39
N PRO A 7 -0.27 -1.76 -21.19
CA PRO A 7 -1.15 -1.81 -20.01
C PRO A 7 -1.89 -3.16 -19.85
N CYS A 8 -1.83 -4.05 -20.85
CA CYS A 8 -2.48 -5.36 -20.87
C CYS A 8 -1.75 -6.46 -20.08
N LYS A 9 -0.61 -6.20 -19.42
CA LYS A 9 0.15 -7.22 -18.65
C LYS A 9 0.22 -6.96 -17.13
N ILE A 10 -0.63 -6.11 -16.57
CA ILE A 10 -0.72 -5.95 -15.12
C ILE A 10 -1.62 -7.09 -14.58
N GLY A 11 -1.03 -8.04 -13.85
CA GLY A 11 -1.76 -9.10 -13.16
C GLY A 11 -2.73 -8.53 -12.11
N LEU A 12 -3.66 -9.35 -11.61
CA LEU A 12 -4.68 -8.92 -10.64
C LEU A 12 -4.08 -8.16 -9.43
N ARG A 13 -2.96 -8.66 -8.88
CA ARG A 13 -2.21 -7.97 -7.81
C ARG A 13 -1.88 -6.53 -8.20
N GLY A 14 -1.24 -6.32 -9.35
CA GLY A 14 -0.81 -5.00 -9.79
C GLY A 14 -1.97 -4.03 -9.98
N ARG A 15 -3.11 -4.48 -10.54
CA ARG A 15 -4.31 -3.63 -10.69
C ARG A 15 -4.88 -3.18 -9.35
N VAL A 16 -4.87 -4.07 -8.37
CA VAL A 16 -5.38 -3.77 -7.03
C VAL A 16 -4.42 -2.86 -6.25
N LEU A 17 -3.11 -2.97 -6.47
CA LEU A 17 -2.12 -2.07 -5.86
C LEU A 17 -2.13 -0.67 -6.48
N ASP A 18 -2.25 -0.58 -7.81
CA ASP A 18 -2.51 0.70 -8.50
C ASP A 18 -3.79 1.35 -7.97
N PHE A 19 -4.87 0.57 -7.82
CA PHE A 19 -6.10 1.05 -7.19
C PHE A 19 -5.87 1.57 -5.76
N LEU A 20 -5.00 0.94 -4.96
CA LEU A 20 -4.65 1.42 -3.62
C LEU A 20 -3.93 2.77 -3.67
N ILE A 21 -2.89 2.89 -4.50
CA ILE A 21 -2.11 4.12 -4.66
C ILE A 21 -3.01 5.26 -5.12
N GLN A 22 -3.84 5.03 -6.14
CA GLN A 22 -4.80 6.01 -6.65
C GLN A 22 -5.86 6.39 -5.61
N SER A 23 -6.36 5.42 -4.84
CA SER A 23 -7.35 5.67 -3.78
C SER A 23 -6.76 6.50 -2.65
N ALA A 24 -5.53 6.18 -2.22
CA ALA A 24 -4.83 6.97 -1.22
C ALA A 24 -4.63 8.43 -1.68
N HIS A 25 -4.25 8.62 -2.95
CA HIS A 25 -4.13 9.96 -3.54
C HIS A 25 -5.48 10.71 -3.57
N GLN A 26 -6.56 10.08 -4.03
CA GLN A 26 -7.90 10.69 -4.06
C GLN A 26 -8.48 11.00 -2.69
N LEU A 27 -8.08 10.24 -1.67
CA LEU A 27 -8.47 10.47 -0.28
C LEU A 27 -7.58 11.51 0.42
N GLU A 28 -6.53 11.98 -0.26
CA GLU A 28 -5.55 12.94 0.25
C GLU A 28 -4.93 12.49 1.60
N VAL A 29 -4.75 11.18 1.78
CA VAL A 29 -4.16 10.65 3.03
C VAL A 29 -2.66 10.91 3.07
N PRO A 30 -2.07 11.10 4.27
CA PRO A 30 -0.64 11.31 4.38
C PRO A 30 0.15 10.05 3.96
N PRO A 31 1.42 10.21 3.54
CA PRO A 31 2.25 9.09 3.08
C PRO A 31 2.33 7.91 4.06
N ILE A 32 2.43 8.19 5.37
CA ILE A 32 2.45 7.14 6.41
C ILE A 32 1.21 6.25 6.38
N VAL A 33 0.04 6.82 6.06
CA VAL A 33 -1.22 6.08 5.91
C VAL A 33 -1.20 5.25 4.62
N LYS A 34 -0.76 5.82 3.50
CA LYS A 34 -0.62 5.09 2.23
C LYS A 34 0.29 3.86 2.38
N TYR A 35 1.49 4.04 2.91
CA TYR A 35 2.47 2.96 2.99
C TYR A 35 2.18 1.94 4.09
N SER A 36 1.54 2.35 5.18
CA SER A 36 1.01 1.40 6.17
C SER A 36 -0.13 0.56 5.59
N ALA A 37 -1.03 1.16 4.80
CA ALA A 37 -2.08 0.42 4.09
C ALA A 37 -1.52 -0.55 3.05
N LEU A 38 -0.50 -0.13 2.29
CA LEU A 38 0.23 -1.01 1.36
C LEU A 38 0.85 -2.21 2.10
N ALA A 39 1.51 -1.99 3.23
CA ALA A 39 2.10 -3.08 4.01
C ALA A 39 1.05 -4.03 4.60
N LEU A 40 -0.08 -3.51 5.11
CA LEU A 40 -1.19 -4.34 5.60
C LEU A 40 -1.79 -5.19 4.47
N PHE A 41 -2.00 -4.57 3.29
CA PHE A 41 -2.67 -5.21 2.18
C PHE A 41 -1.74 -6.12 1.36
N ALA A 42 -0.71 -5.55 0.76
CA ALA A 42 0.13 -6.18 -0.25
C ALA A 42 1.06 -7.23 0.34
N ASP A 43 1.66 -6.93 1.50
CA ASP A 43 2.72 -7.77 2.08
C ASP A 43 2.15 -8.86 2.98
N ARG A 44 0.93 -8.66 3.50
CA ARG A 44 0.38 -9.50 4.58
C ARG A 44 -0.99 -10.08 4.27
N PHE A 45 -1.98 -9.26 3.97
CA PHE A 45 -3.34 -9.74 3.71
C PHE A 45 -3.42 -10.55 2.40
N TYR A 46 -2.92 -9.99 1.29
CA TYR A 46 -3.00 -10.59 -0.04
C TYR A 46 -2.28 -11.96 -0.13
N PRO A 47 -1.07 -12.15 0.41
CA PRO A 47 -0.43 -13.47 0.46
C PRO A 47 -1.17 -14.46 1.38
N SER A 48 -1.74 -13.99 2.48
CA SER A 48 -2.48 -14.83 3.44
C SER A 48 -3.76 -15.41 2.83
N ILE A 49 -4.51 -14.62 2.07
CA ILE A 49 -5.71 -15.13 1.38
C ILE A 49 -5.37 -15.98 0.14
N SER A 50 -4.25 -15.68 -0.53
CA SER A 50 -3.80 -16.43 -1.71
C SER A 50 -3.31 -17.84 -1.34
N SER A 51 -2.59 -17.98 -0.22
CA SER A 51 -2.19 -19.28 0.31
C SER A 51 -3.36 -20.09 0.89
N ARG A 52 -4.41 -19.41 1.37
CA ARG A 52 -5.62 -20.01 1.95
C ARG A 52 -6.70 -20.39 0.93
N GLN A 53 -6.47 -20.25 -0.38
CA GLN A 53 -7.48 -20.58 -1.43
C GLN A 53 -7.95 -22.04 -1.45
N GLY A 54 -7.35 -22.95 -0.66
CA GLY A 54 -7.84 -24.31 -0.41
C GLY A 54 -8.51 -24.54 0.96
N SER A 55 -8.45 -23.58 1.87
CA SER A 55 -9.07 -23.66 3.21
C SER A 55 -10.41 -22.92 3.18
N ASN A 56 -11.46 -23.56 3.71
CA ASN A 56 -12.81 -23.02 3.73
C ASN A 56 -12.93 -21.87 4.75
N THR A 57 -12.30 -20.72 4.49
CA THR A 57 -12.62 -19.47 5.18
C THR A 57 -14.00 -19.06 4.67
N GLY A 58 -15.05 -19.63 5.27
CA GLY A 58 -16.45 -19.56 4.82
C GLY A 58 -17.11 -18.18 4.87
N HIS A 59 -16.32 -17.10 4.88
CA HIS A 59 -16.83 -15.74 4.84
C HIS A 59 -17.09 -15.30 3.39
N TRP A 60 -18.29 -14.78 3.12
CA TRP A 60 -18.74 -14.44 1.77
C TRP A 60 -17.88 -13.36 1.07
N LEU A 61 -17.24 -12.48 1.85
CA LEU A 61 -16.26 -11.51 1.31
C LEU A 61 -14.99 -12.15 0.74
N LEU A 62 -14.65 -13.37 1.16
CA LEU A 62 -13.45 -14.09 0.73
C LEU A 62 -13.74 -15.17 -0.32
N GLN A 63 -15.01 -15.52 -0.55
CA GLN A 63 -15.40 -16.57 -1.50
C GLN A 63 -16.69 -16.23 -2.26
N PRO A 64 -16.64 -16.05 -3.61
CA PRO A 64 -15.44 -16.00 -4.45
C PRO A 64 -14.66 -14.69 -4.28
N LEU A 65 -13.33 -14.75 -4.26
CA LEU A 65 -12.46 -13.57 -4.17
C LEU A 65 -12.36 -12.87 -5.53
N ARG A 66 -13.24 -11.89 -5.80
CA ARG A 66 -13.22 -11.07 -7.03
C ARG A 66 -12.35 -9.82 -6.85
N GLU A 67 -12.07 -9.14 -7.96
CA GLU A 67 -11.36 -7.86 -7.96
C GLU A 67 -12.10 -6.80 -7.11
N SER A 68 -13.44 -6.75 -7.17
CA SER A 68 -14.24 -5.86 -6.32
C SER A 68 -14.12 -6.16 -4.82
N ASN A 69 -14.01 -7.43 -4.43
CA ASN A 69 -13.75 -7.81 -3.03
C ASN A 69 -12.37 -7.34 -2.59
N LEU A 70 -11.36 -7.51 -3.44
CA LEU A 70 -10.00 -7.03 -3.16
C LEU A 70 -9.94 -5.51 -3.05
N GLN A 71 -10.64 -4.79 -3.92
CA GLN A 71 -10.77 -3.32 -3.86
C GLN A 71 -11.46 -2.87 -2.56
N LEU A 72 -12.49 -3.59 -2.09
CA LEU A 72 -13.06 -3.33 -0.76
C LEU A 72 -12.00 -3.47 0.34
N PHE A 73 -11.24 -4.57 0.35
CA PHE A 73 -10.17 -4.78 1.34
C PHE A 73 -9.04 -3.74 1.22
N VAL A 74 -8.77 -3.23 0.03
CA VAL A 74 -7.85 -2.09 -0.17
C VAL A 74 -8.38 -0.85 0.55
N LEU A 75 -9.62 -0.45 0.31
CA LEU A 75 -10.21 0.71 0.96
C LEU A 75 -10.26 0.53 2.49
N THR A 76 -10.57 -0.68 2.94
CA THR A 76 -10.51 -1.04 4.36
C THR A 76 -9.09 -0.98 4.93
N SER A 77 -8.06 -1.35 4.16
CA SER A 77 -6.66 -1.23 4.60
C SER A 77 -6.25 0.23 4.79
N ILE A 78 -6.67 1.11 3.87
CA ILE A 78 -6.49 2.57 4.01
C ILE A 78 -7.23 3.06 5.25
N TRP A 79 -8.44 2.56 5.49
CA TRP A 79 -9.24 2.94 6.65
C TRP A 79 -8.57 2.58 7.98
N ILE A 80 -8.14 1.33 8.14
CA ILE A 80 -7.45 0.85 9.34
C ILE A 80 -6.18 1.66 9.54
N SER A 81 -5.41 1.87 8.48
CA SER A 81 -4.19 2.66 8.54
C SER A 81 -4.46 4.11 8.94
N SER A 82 -5.53 4.72 8.46
CA SER A 82 -5.96 6.06 8.88
C SER A 82 -6.27 6.11 10.38
N LYS A 83 -6.98 5.11 10.92
CA LYS A 83 -7.24 4.98 12.37
C LYS A 83 -5.97 4.85 13.21
N MET A 84 -4.89 4.31 12.64
CA MET A 84 -3.62 4.12 13.36
C MET A 84 -2.79 5.40 13.46
N HIS A 85 -2.83 6.24 12.41
CA HIS A 85 -1.87 7.35 12.26
C HIS A 85 -2.49 8.73 12.33
N GLU A 86 -3.80 8.86 12.16
CA GLU A 86 -4.47 10.15 12.13
C GLU A 86 -5.31 10.39 13.39
N SER A 87 -5.30 11.63 13.89
CA SER A 87 -6.17 12.04 15.00
C SER A 87 -7.65 12.05 14.62
N HIS A 88 -7.96 12.28 13.33
CA HIS A 88 -9.31 12.29 12.79
C HIS A 88 -9.37 11.32 11.60
N PRO A 89 -9.56 10.02 11.85
CA PRO A 89 -9.50 9.04 10.79
C PRO A 89 -10.66 9.17 9.79
N LEU A 90 -10.43 8.65 8.59
CA LEU A 90 -11.43 8.60 7.53
C LEU A 90 -12.73 7.97 8.05
N SER A 91 -13.85 8.57 7.64
CA SER A 91 -15.16 7.98 7.93
C SER A 91 -15.51 6.91 6.90
N VAL A 92 -16.27 5.90 7.33
CA VAL A 92 -16.81 4.87 6.43
C VAL A 92 -17.63 5.48 5.28
N LYS A 93 -18.24 6.66 5.49
CA LYS A 93 -19.01 7.37 4.46
C LYS A 93 -18.13 7.84 3.30
N VAL A 94 -16.93 8.35 3.60
CA VAL A 94 -15.98 8.80 2.58
C VAL A 94 -15.48 7.63 1.75
N LEU A 95 -15.10 6.53 2.42
CA LEU A 95 -14.66 5.30 1.76
C LEU A 95 -15.76 4.68 0.90
N LYS A 96 -16.99 4.65 1.41
CA LYS A 96 -18.14 4.18 0.65
C LYS A 96 -18.39 5.06 -0.58
N SER A 97 -18.36 6.39 -0.43
CA SER A 97 -18.54 7.32 -1.55
C SER A 97 -17.50 7.09 -2.65
N LEU A 98 -16.24 6.88 -2.27
CA LEU A 98 -15.18 6.55 -3.22
C LEU A 98 -15.40 5.18 -3.87
N GLY A 99 -15.76 4.17 -3.08
CA GLY A 99 -16.09 2.82 -3.55
C GLY A 99 -17.23 2.83 -4.56
N ASP A 100 -18.33 3.54 -4.27
CA ASP A 100 -19.48 3.69 -5.17
C ASP A 100 -19.11 4.35 -6.51
N LYS A 101 -18.08 5.22 -6.51
CA LYS A 101 -17.61 5.92 -7.70
C LYS A 101 -16.71 5.06 -8.58
N ILE A 102 -15.83 4.24 -7.97
CA ILE A 102 -14.75 3.55 -8.70
C ILE A 102 -15.05 2.06 -8.91
N ILE A 103 -15.61 1.36 -7.92
CA ILE A 103 -15.92 -0.07 -8.00
C ILE A 103 -17.24 -0.25 -8.74
N LYS A 104 -17.19 -0.82 -9.94
CA LYS A 104 -18.37 -0.90 -10.83
C LYS A 104 -19.08 -2.24 -10.75
N GLU A 105 -18.37 -3.29 -10.37
CA GLU A 105 -18.86 -4.67 -10.41
C GLU A 105 -19.79 -4.99 -9.25
N GLN A 106 -19.64 -4.30 -8.11
CA GLN A 106 -20.41 -4.53 -6.90
C GLN A 106 -20.52 -3.26 -6.06
N HIS A 107 -21.73 -2.95 -5.60
CA HIS A 107 -21.96 -1.89 -4.63
C HIS A 107 -21.88 -2.43 -3.22
N PHE A 108 -20.99 -1.85 -2.41
CA PHE A 108 -20.82 -2.20 -1.01
C PHE A 108 -21.56 -1.22 -0.10
N THR A 109 -22.23 -1.76 0.90
CA THR A 109 -22.90 -1.03 1.97
C THR A 109 -21.91 -0.64 3.06
N SER A 110 -22.25 0.33 3.91
CA SER A 110 -21.42 0.65 5.07
C SER A 110 -21.22 -0.54 6.02
N ARG A 111 -22.16 -1.48 6.05
CA ARG A 111 -22.03 -2.74 6.81
C ARG A 111 -20.94 -3.62 6.23
N ASP A 112 -20.82 -3.70 4.91
CA ASP A 112 -19.80 -4.51 4.25
C ASP A 112 -18.39 -3.98 4.54
N PHE A 113 -18.21 -2.66 4.67
CA PHE A 113 -16.94 -2.06 5.10
C PHE A 113 -16.58 -2.43 6.54
N LEU A 114 -17.56 -2.39 7.47
CA LEU A 114 -17.35 -2.80 8.86
C LEU A 114 -17.01 -4.30 8.95
N GLU A 115 -17.67 -5.12 8.15
CA GLU A 115 -17.43 -6.56 8.09
C GLU A 115 -16.06 -6.85 7.46
N ALA A 116 -15.69 -6.14 6.39
CA ALA A 116 -14.37 -6.22 5.79
C ALA A 116 -13.25 -5.83 6.76
N GLU A 117 -13.47 -4.82 7.62
CA GLU A 117 -12.51 -4.46 8.68
C GLU A 117 -12.26 -5.65 9.62
N VAL A 118 -13.33 -6.26 10.13
CA VAL A 118 -13.21 -7.43 11.02
C VAL A 118 -12.51 -8.59 10.32
N VAL A 119 -12.91 -8.90 9.09
CA VAL A 119 -12.31 -10.00 8.31
C VAL A 119 -10.84 -9.73 8.02
N LEU A 120 -10.47 -8.51 7.66
CA LEU A 120 -9.07 -8.14 7.42
C LEU A 120 -8.25 -8.33 8.69
N MET A 121 -8.73 -7.82 9.83
CA MET A 121 -8.06 -7.98 11.11
C MET A 121 -7.91 -9.47 11.48
N GLN A 122 -8.93 -10.29 11.27
CA GLN A 122 -8.87 -11.73 11.52
C GLN A 122 -7.87 -12.46 10.61
N VAL A 123 -7.79 -12.09 9.33
CA VAL A 123 -6.80 -12.67 8.41
C VAL A 123 -5.37 -12.30 8.82
N LEU A 124 -5.19 -11.11 9.40
CA LEU A 124 -3.90 -10.63 9.92
C LEU A 124 -3.64 -11.06 11.37
N ASP A 125 -4.46 -11.94 11.95
CA ASP A 125 -4.37 -12.37 13.35
C ASP A 125 -4.30 -11.20 14.35
N PHE A 126 -4.97 -10.08 14.01
CA PHE A 126 -5.00 -8.80 14.74
C PHE A 126 -3.64 -8.10 14.91
N GLU A 127 -2.58 -8.63 14.29
CA GLU A 127 -1.28 -7.99 14.29
C GLU A 127 -1.30 -6.84 13.28
N ILE A 128 -1.75 -5.63 13.63
CA ILE A 128 -1.82 -4.51 12.64
C ILE A 128 -0.62 -3.55 12.72
N GLY A 129 0.40 -3.84 13.53
CA GLY A 129 1.55 -2.96 13.72
C GLY A 129 2.30 -2.66 12.41
N THR A 130 2.53 -1.38 12.11
CA THR A 130 3.24 -0.92 10.90
C THR A 130 4.54 -0.17 11.22
N SER A 131 5.13 -0.40 12.39
CA SER A 131 6.40 0.25 12.82
C SER A 131 7.62 -0.20 12.02
N ASN A 132 7.54 -1.32 11.29
CA ASN A 132 8.63 -1.87 10.50
C ASN A 132 8.33 -1.83 9.00
N ILE A 133 7.86 -0.68 8.50
CA ILE A 133 7.66 -0.46 7.05
C ILE A 133 8.80 0.38 6.47
N ALA A 134 9.09 0.17 5.19
CA ALA A 134 10.22 0.85 4.53
C ALA A 134 10.08 2.37 4.54
N PHE A 135 8.85 2.90 4.46
CA PHE A 135 8.59 4.33 4.45
C PHE A 135 9.12 5.04 5.71
N ILE A 136 8.92 4.46 6.90
CA ILE A 136 9.41 5.03 8.17
C ILE A 136 10.94 5.19 8.10
N PHE A 137 11.63 4.16 7.61
CA PHE A 137 13.09 4.20 7.49
C PHE A 137 13.56 5.16 6.40
N VAL A 138 12.83 5.29 5.28
CA VAL A 138 13.12 6.30 4.26
C VAL A 138 13.01 7.70 4.86
N GLU A 139 11.94 7.97 5.60
CA GLU A 139 11.70 9.25 6.25
C GLU A 139 12.79 9.59 7.26
N GLU A 140 13.08 8.68 8.18
CA GLU A 140 14.12 8.83 9.21
C GLU A 140 15.50 9.05 8.59
N LEU A 141 15.91 8.20 7.64
CA LEU A 141 17.22 8.28 7.01
C LEU A 141 17.36 9.56 6.18
N LEU A 142 16.31 10.02 5.51
CA LEU A 142 16.33 11.25 4.73
C LEU A 142 16.47 12.49 5.64
N ILE A 143 15.75 12.52 6.77
CA ILE A 143 15.89 13.58 7.78
C ILE A 143 17.32 13.59 8.36
N GLN A 144 17.84 12.42 8.73
CA GLN A 144 19.21 12.30 9.24
C GLN A 144 20.23 12.74 8.20
N LEU A 145 20.08 12.33 6.95
CA LEU A 145 21.00 12.67 5.86
C LEU A 145 21.02 14.18 5.59
N LYS A 146 19.85 14.84 5.62
CA LYS A 146 19.75 16.31 5.55
C LYS A 146 20.47 17.00 6.71
N GLY A 147 20.45 16.39 7.90
CA GLY A 147 21.15 16.90 9.07
C GLY A 147 22.69 16.75 9.01
N VAL A 148 23.22 15.78 8.26
CA VAL A 148 24.66 15.47 8.26
C VAL A 148 25.40 15.81 6.96
N ALA A 149 24.69 15.96 5.83
CA ALA A 149 25.33 16.19 4.52
C ALA A 149 24.52 17.08 3.58
N ARG A 150 25.21 18.02 2.93
CA ARG A 150 24.63 18.93 1.91
C ARG A 150 23.92 18.23 0.76
N VAL A 151 24.38 17.03 0.38
CA VAL A 151 23.71 16.24 -0.67
C VAL A 151 22.29 15.84 -0.25
N GLY A 152 22.02 15.73 1.06
CA GLY A 152 20.68 15.45 1.58
C GLY A 152 19.67 16.54 1.25
N GLU A 153 20.09 17.79 1.10
CA GLU A 153 19.20 18.91 0.71
C GLU A 153 18.62 18.73 -0.69
N HIS A 154 19.32 17.99 -1.57
CA HIS A 154 18.92 17.76 -2.95
C HIS A 154 17.98 16.55 -3.11
N LEU A 155 17.76 15.79 -2.03
CA LEU A 155 16.90 14.62 -2.03
C LEU A 155 15.44 15.03 -1.74
N SER A 156 14.58 14.78 -2.72
CA SER A 156 13.14 14.98 -2.61
C SER A 156 12.47 13.78 -1.94
N PHE A 157 11.62 14.06 -0.95
CA PHE A 157 10.73 13.07 -0.35
C PHE A 157 9.79 12.46 -1.40
N GLU A 158 9.25 13.31 -2.27
CA GLU A 158 8.33 12.92 -3.34
C GLU A 158 8.97 11.90 -4.28
N ALA A 159 10.22 12.16 -4.71
CA ALA A 159 10.92 11.22 -5.56
C ALA A 159 11.14 9.85 -4.87
N CYS A 160 11.44 9.85 -3.56
CA CYS A 160 11.54 8.61 -2.79
C CYS A 160 10.21 7.85 -2.75
N MET A 161 9.10 8.57 -2.62
CA MET A 161 7.76 8.00 -2.67
C MET A 161 7.44 7.43 -4.06
N ASP A 162 7.81 8.11 -5.13
CA ASP A 162 7.60 7.63 -6.50
C ASP A 162 8.32 6.30 -6.75
N ILE A 163 9.57 6.17 -6.27
CA ILE A 163 10.28 4.89 -6.34
C ILE A 163 9.56 3.84 -5.51
N MET A 164 9.11 4.16 -4.29
CA MET A 164 8.37 3.21 -3.48
C MET A 164 7.08 2.73 -4.16
N ASP A 165 6.33 3.63 -4.79
CA ASP A 165 5.09 3.31 -5.51
C ASP A 165 5.39 2.38 -6.70
N ILE A 166 6.44 2.67 -7.48
CA ILE A 166 6.92 1.80 -8.57
C ILE A 166 7.27 0.41 -8.06
N LEU A 167 7.97 0.33 -6.92
CA LEU A 167 8.38 -0.94 -6.33
C LEU A 167 7.18 -1.77 -5.86
N TYR A 168 6.16 -1.16 -5.27
CA TYR A 168 4.93 -1.88 -4.90
C TYR A 168 4.17 -2.39 -6.14
N GLU A 169 4.06 -1.58 -7.19
CA GLU A 169 3.33 -1.94 -8.42
C GLU A 169 4.02 -3.04 -9.22
N LYS A 170 5.34 -2.92 -9.41
CA LYS A 170 6.08 -3.70 -10.42
C LYS A 170 6.87 -4.86 -9.84
N GLU A 171 7.18 -4.84 -8.55
CA GLU A 171 8.02 -5.84 -7.91
C GLU A 171 7.27 -6.61 -6.83
N ASP A 172 7.60 -7.89 -6.72
CA ASP A 172 7.18 -8.69 -5.57
C ASP A 172 8.15 -8.36 -4.43
N MET A 173 7.82 -7.31 -3.68
CA MET A 173 8.63 -6.77 -2.57
C MET A 173 9.05 -7.85 -1.57
N SER A 174 8.23 -8.90 -1.45
CA SER A 174 8.46 -10.07 -0.60
C SER A 174 9.71 -10.90 -0.98
N VAL A 175 10.08 -10.91 -2.28
CA VAL A 175 11.18 -11.75 -2.80
C VAL A 175 12.51 -11.00 -2.81
N LEU A 176 12.50 -9.69 -3.09
CA LEU A 176 13.72 -8.91 -3.32
C LEU A 176 14.23 -8.19 -2.06
N TYR A 177 13.35 -7.90 -1.09
CA TYR A 177 13.69 -7.04 0.05
C TYR A 177 13.27 -7.63 1.40
N SER A 178 14.12 -8.48 1.98
CA SER A 178 13.89 -9.08 3.30
C SER A 178 14.00 -8.09 4.48
N SER A 179 14.51 -6.87 4.24
CA SER A 179 14.68 -5.85 5.27
C SER A 179 14.15 -4.48 4.80
N PRO A 180 13.11 -3.95 5.46
CA PRO A 180 12.59 -2.60 5.21
C PRO A 180 13.65 -1.50 5.32
N ARG A 181 14.62 -1.66 6.24
CA ARG A 181 15.77 -0.75 6.39
C ARG A 181 16.72 -0.80 5.21
N SER A 182 17.08 -2.00 4.76
CA SER A 182 17.95 -2.16 3.59
C SER A 182 17.29 -1.58 2.34
N LEU A 183 15.99 -1.81 2.16
CA LEU A 183 15.22 -1.22 1.08
C LEU A 183 15.25 0.31 1.13
N ALA A 184 14.99 0.92 2.30
CA ALA A 184 15.07 2.36 2.46
C ALA A 184 16.45 2.93 2.10
N ALA A 185 17.52 2.27 2.55
CA ALA A 185 18.89 2.64 2.19
C ALA A 185 19.16 2.51 0.68
N CYS A 186 18.64 1.46 0.03
CA CYS A 186 18.76 1.28 -1.42
C CYS A 186 18.02 2.36 -2.22
N ILE A 187 16.82 2.77 -1.80
CA ILE A 187 16.06 3.86 -2.42
C ILE A 187 16.88 5.15 -2.36
N LEU A 188 17.39 5.52 -1.19
CA LEU A 188 18.20 6.73 -1.02
C LEU A 188 19.53 6.65 -1.79
N ALA A 189 20.20 5.50 -1.80
CA ALA A 189 21.43 5.30 -2.55
C ALA A 189 21.23 5.41 -4.07
N SER A 190 20.06 5.01 -4.57
CA SER A 190 19.70 5.15 -5.99
C SER A 190 19.68 6.62 -6.40
N PHE A 191 19.12 7.50 -5.57
CA PHE A 191 19.12 8.95 -5.82
C PHE A 191 20.50 9.59 -5.73
N LEU A 192 21.33 9.20 -4.76
CA LEU A 192 22.70 9.72 -4.64
C LEU A 192 23.56 9.42 -5.87
N LYS A 193 23.28 8.33 -6.58
CA LYS A 193 23.92 8.06 -7.87
C LYS A 193 23.42 9.01 -8.95
N PHE A 194 22.12 9.27 -9.05
CA PHE A 194 21.56 10.19 -10.04
C PHE A 194 22.00 11.65 -9.82
N SER A 195 22.10 12.10 -8.57
CA SER A 195 22.51 13.48 -8.24
C SER A 195 23.99 13.77 -8.50
N ARG A 196 24.81 12.76 -8.82
CA ARG A 196 26.24 12.91 -9.12
C ARG A 196 26.53 13.04 -10.63
N PHE A 197 25.52 12.84 -11.47
CA PHE A 197 25.62 12.92 -12.94
C PHE A 197 24.92 14.16 -13.53
N TYR A 198 24.44 15.08 -12.68
CA TYR A 198 23.95 16.41 -13.05
C TYR A 198 24.78 17.49 -12.36
#